data_AF-A0A7C0X3Q1-F1
#
_entry.id   AF-A0A7C0X3Q1-F1
#
_cell.length_a   1.000
_cell.length_b   1.000
_cell.length_c   1.000
_cell.angle_alpha   90.00
_cell.angle_beta   90.00
_cell.angle_gamma   90.00
#
_symmetry.space_group_name_H-M   'P 1'
#
loop_
_entity.id
_entity.type
_entity.pdbx_description
1 polymer ?
#
loop_
_entity_poly.entity_id
_entity_poly.type
_entity_poly.pdbx_seq_one_letter_code
_entity_poly.pdbx_strand_id
1 'polypeptide(L)'
;MKVTVSWLREFVDFDLGVESLCRGLTFLGQEVESVYSERDSAEAESLLKLSADEGFELDDTVLDLEITPNRPDCLSVVGIAREVSLLVDKPLRLRKVKLAEAGRPVEDAATLEVRETEACPRYIG
;
A
#
# COMPACT_ATOMS: atom_id res chain seq x y z
N MET A 1 2.26 -8.25 5.59
CA MET A 1 1.81 -7.32 4.53
C MET A 1 3.03 -6.97 3.73
N LYS A 2 3.00 -7.19 2.42
CA LYS A 2 4.17 -7.03 1.56
C LYS A 2 4.12 -5.68 0.85
N VAL A 3 5.21 -4.93 0.91
CA VAL A 3 5.37 -3.66 0.19
C VAL A 3 6.78 -3.56 -0.36
N THR A 4 6.90 -3.03 -1.57
CA THR A 4 8.20 -2.83 -2.21
C THR A 4 8.78 -1.46 -1.86
N VAL A 5 10.10 -1.36 -1.79
CA VAL A 5 10.77 -0.10 -1.43
C VAL A 5 10.60 0.94 -2.55
N SER A 6 10.59 0.55 -3.83
CA SER A 6 10.33 1.49 -4.93
C SER A 6 8.94 2.11 -4.86
N TRP A 7 7.90 1.35 -4.50
CA TRP A 7 6.55 1.90 -4.33
C TRP A 7 6.50 2.93 -3.21
N LEU A 8 7.16 2.67 -2.07
CA LEU A 8 7.25 3.67 -1.00
C LEU A 8 7.93 4.96 -1.51
N ARG A 9 8.95 4.83 -2.37
CA ARG A 9 9.62 5.97 -3.00
C ARG A 9 8.72 6.74 -3.95
N GLU A 10 7.68 6.14 -4.55
CA GLU A 10 6.71 6.91 -5.33
C GLU A 10 5.92 7.88 -4.43
N PHE A 11 5.58 7.46 -3.22
CA PHE A 11 4.81 8.27 -2.27
C PHE A 11 5.66 9.21 -1.42
N VAL A 12 6.92 8.88 -1.12
CA VAL A 12 7.80 9.70 -0.27
C VAL A 12 9.20 9.75 -0.85
N ASP A 13 9.77 10.94 -1.00
CA ASP A 13 11.13 11.10 -1.55
C ASP A 13 12.20 10.83 -0.49
N PHE A 14 12.61 9.58 -0.27
CA PHE A 14 13.64 9.22 0.71
C PHE A 14 14.81 8.43 0.11
N ASP A 15 15.97 8.58 0.74
CA ASP A 15 17.26 7.99 0.37
C ASP A 15 17.82 7.06 1.46
N LEU A 16 17.03 6.73 2.48
CA LEU A 16 17.40 5.77 3.51
C LEU A 16 17.71 4.40 2.90
N GLY A 17 18.80 3.79 3.37
CA GLY A 17 19.09 2.38 3.13
C GLY A 17 18.05 1.47 3.81
N VAL A 18 17.85 0.27 3.26
CA VAL A 18 16.83 -0.69 3.70
C VAL A 18 16.93 -1.00 5.20
N GLU A 19 18.13 -1.24 5.72
CA GLU A 19 18.34 -1.53 7.15
C GLU A 19 17.84 -0.38 8.05
N SER A 20 18.17 0.87 7.68
CA SER A 20 17.76 2.06 8.44
C SER A 20 16.26 2.31 8.34
N LEU A 21 15.66 2.02 7.18
CA LEU A 21 14.22 2.08 6.96
C LEU A 21 13.50 1.07 7.86
N CYS A 22 13.92 -0.20 7.85
CA CYS A 22 13.33 -1.25 8.70
C CYS A 22 13.44 -0.89 10.18
N ARG A 23 14.64 -0.48 10.62
CA ARG A 23 14.86 -0.05 12.00
C ARG A 23 13.96 1.12 12.40
N GLY A 24 13.80 2.11 11.52
CA GLY A 24 12.94 3.26 11.75
C GLY A 24 11.45 2.87 11.85
N LEU A 25 10.98 1.99 10.97
CA LEU A 25 9.63 1.44 11.02
C LEU A 25 9.38 0.68 12.32
N THR A 26 10.34 -0.11 12.79
CA THR A 26 10.28 -0.78 14.11
C THR A 26 10.16 0.22 15.26
N PHE A 27 10.90 1.33 15.25
CA PHE A 27 10.74 2.37 16.27
C PHE A 27 9.40 3.09 16.21
N LEU A 28 8.74 3.14 15.05
CA LEU A 28 7.36 3.63 14.90
C LEU A 28 6.30 2.59 15.30
N GLY A 29 6.71 1.40 15.73
CA GLY A 29 5.82 0.33 16.18
C GLY A 29 5.34 -0.60 15.06
N GLN A 30 6.01 -0.60 13.90
CA GLN A 30 5.74 -1.54 12.81
C GLN A 30 6.72 -2.71 12.87
N GLU A 31 6.23 -3.94 12.85
CA GLU A 31 7.07 -5.13 12.86
C GLU A 31 7.43 -5.53 11.43
N VAL A 32 8.74 -5.56 11.11
CA VAL A 32 9.24 -6.07 9.82
C VAL A 32 9.67 -7.51 10.05
N GLU A 33 8.86 -8.46 9.58
CA GLU A 33 9.06 -9.89 9.75
C GLU A 33 10.22 -10.40 8.89
N SER A 34 10.26 -9.96 7.63
CA SER A 34 11.31 -10.37 6.70
C SER A 34 11.57 -9.32 5.60
N VAL A 35 12.76 -9.42 5.02
CA VAL A 35 13.20 -8.59 3.89
C VAL A 35 13.82 -9.51 2.85
N TYR A 36 13.38 -9.41 1.60
CA TYR A 36 13.87 -10.25 0.50
C TYR A 36 13.85 -9.48 -0.84
N SER A 37 14.62 -9.94 -1.82
CA SER A 37 14.50 -9.42 -3.19
C SER A 37 13.29 -10.06 -3.87
N GLU A 38 12.58 -9.31 -4.71
CA GLU A 38 11.52 -9.91 -5.54
C GLU A 38 12.01 -11.11 -6.34
N ARG A 39 13.29 -11.11 -6.77
CA ARG A 39 13.93 -12.22 -7.48
C ARG A 39 13.96 -13.53 -6.71
N ASP A 40 13.90 -13.49 -5.38
CA ASP A 40 13.99 -14.68 -4.52
C ASP A 40 12.64 -15.42 -4.41
N SER A 41 11.56 -14.85 -4.95
CA SER A 41 10.22 -15.47 -4.90
C SER A 41 9.99 -16.44 -6.07
N ALA A 42 9.36 -17.59 -5.79
CA ALA A 42 8.98 -18.57 -6.81
C ALA A 42 8.01 -18.00 -7.86
N GLU A 43 7.26 -16.95 -7.51
CA GLU A 43 6.32 -16.24 -8.38
C GLU A 43 7.05 -15.29 -9.35
N ALA A 44 8.17 -14.68 -8.91
CA ALA A 44 8.98 -13.79 -9.74
C ALA A 44 9.68 -14.53 -10.89
N GLU A 45 10.08 -15.81 -10.73
CA GLU A 45 10.67 -16.57 -11.84
C GLU A 45 9.74 -16.67 -13.07
N SER A 46 8.43 -16.63 -12.85
CA SER A 46 7.43 -16.64 -13.92
C SER A 46 7.27 -15.26 -14.56
N LEU A 47 7.22 -14.19 -13.77
CA LEU A 47 7.06 -12.81 -14.22
C LEU A 47 8.34 -12.22 -14.85
N LEU A 48 9.51 -12.67 -14.41
CA LEU A 48 10.83 -12.34 -15.00
C LEU A 48 10.92 -12.78 -16.47
N LYS A 49 10.22 -13.85 -16.84
CA LYS A 49 10.17 -14.32 -18.24
C LYS A 49 9.28 -13.45 -19.13
N LEU A 50 8.28 -12.76 -18.58
CA LEU A 50 7.45 -11.81 -19.32
C LEU A 50 8.10 -10.41 -19.42
N SER A 51 8.80 -9.99 -18.37
CA SER A 51 9.39 -8.64 -18.27
C SER A 51 10.72 -8.47 -19.02
N ALA A 52 11.44 -9.56 -19.29
CA ALA A 52 12.70 -9.53 -20.02
C ALA A 52 12.58 -8.97 -21.45
N ASP A 53 11.42 -9.10 -22.09
CA ASP A 53 11.16 -8.56 -23.43
C ASP A 53 10.68 -7.09 -23.42
N GLU A 54 10.22 -6.58 -22.27
CA GLU A 54 9.64 -5.23 -22.14
C GLU A 54 10.49 -4.25 -21.33
N GLY A 55 11.64 -4.69 -20.79
CA GLY A 55 12.60 -3.81 -20.11
C GLY A 55 12.25 -3.42 -18.67
N PHE A 56 11.43 -4.23 -17.97
CA PHE A 56 11.14 -4.00 -16.56
C PHE A 56 12.22 -4.64 -15.66
N GLU A 57 12.94 -3.83 -14.90
CA GLU A 57 13.86 -4.31 -13.85
C GLU A 57 13.06 -4.73 -12.61
N LEU A 58 12.85 -6.04 -12.43
CA LEU A 58 12.23 -6.65 -11.23
C LEU A 58 13.23 -6.83 -10.07
N ASP A 59 14.13 -5.87 -9.86
CA ASP A 59 15.10 -5.90 -8.77
C ASP A 59 14.70 -4.91 -7.67
N ASP A 60 13.59 -5.20 -7.01
CA ASP A 60 13.15 -4.43 -5.86
C ASP A 60 13.25 -5.24 -4.56
N THR A 61 13.37 -4.51 -3.45
CA THR A 61 13.37 -5.07 -2.11
C THR A 61 11.94 -5.05 -1.57
N VAL A 62 11.48 -6.20 -1.09
CA VAL A 62 10.18 -6.36 -0.44
C VAL A 62 10.36 -6.36 1.07
N LEU A 63 9.54 -5.57 1.76
CA LEU A 63 9.37 -5.60 3.21
C LEU A 63 8.09 -6.39 3.51
N ASP A 64 8.19 -7.48 4.27
CA ASP A 64 7.01 -8.14 4.84
C ASP A 64 6.79 -7.64 6.26
N LEU A 65 5.68 -6.93 6.47
CA LEU A 65 5.33 -6.30 7.72
C LEU A 65 4.19 -7.04 8.43
N GLU A 66 4.37 -7.38 9.69
CA GLU A 66 3.28 -7.87 10.53
C GLU A 66 2.49 -6.67 11.08
N ILE A 67 1.29 -6.45 10.54
CA ILE A 67 0.44 -5.32 10.93
C ILE A 67 -0.48 -5.72 12.06
N THR A 68 -0.38 -5.02 13.18
CA THR A 68 -1.24 -5.28 14.35
C THR A 68 -2.72 -4.98 14.04
N PRO A 69 -3.68 -5.71 14.64
CA PRO A 69 -5.11 -5.53 14.37
C PRO A 69 -5.65 -4.12 14.63
N ASN A 70 -5.00 -3.36 15.52
CA ASN A 70 -5.41 -2.00 15.89
C ASN A 70 -4.89 -0.91 14.92
N ARG A 71 -4.13 -1.28 13.87
CA ARG A 71 -3.56 -0.35 12.87
C ARG A 71 -4.02 -0.69 11.45
N PRO A 72 -5.34 -0.72 11.16
CA PRO A 72 -5.83 -1.01 9.81
C PRO A 72 -5.41 0.04 8.79
N ASP A 73 -5.04 1.25 9.22
CA ASP A 73 -4.50 2.30 8.37
C ASP A 73 -3.17 1.89 7.70
N CYS A 74 -2.41 0.98 8.31
CA CYS A 74 -1.17 0.41 7.78
C CYS A 74 -1.39 -0.81 6.86
N LEU A 75 -2.62 -1.28 6.64
CA LEU A 75 -2.94 -2.38 5.70
C LEU A 75 -2.94 -1.94 4.23
N SER A 76 -2.28 -0.83 3.91
CA SER A 76 -2.15 -0.32 2.55
C SER A 76 -0.77 0.27 2.33
N VAL A 77 -0.29 0.27 1.08
CA VAL A 77 1.00 0.87 0.71
C VAL A 77 1.06 2.35 1.12
N VAL A 78 -0.06 3.07 0.94
CA VAL A 78 -0.21 4.47 1.37
C VAL A 78 -0.10 4.62 2.88
N GLY A 79 -0.63 3.65 3.64
CA GLY A 79 -0.49 3.56 5.09
C GLY A 79 0.95 3.50 5.53
N ILE A 80 1.72 2.55 4.98
CA ILE A 80 3.14 2.40 5.28
C ILE A 80 3.93 3.63 4.80
N ALA A 81 3.64 4.15 3.60
CA ALA A 81 4.26 5.36 3.10
C ALA A 81 4.03 6.57 4.04
N ARG A 82 2.87 6.64 4.73
CA ARG A 82 2.62 7.68 5.74
C ARG A 82 3.54 7.52 6.95
N GLU A 83 3.79 6.31 7.42
CA GLU A 83 4.77 6.07 8.51
C GLU A 83 6.19 6.45 8.05
N VAL A 84 6.56 6.10 6.82
CA VAL A 84 7.87 6.49 6.24
C VAL A 84 7.98 8.01 6.12
N SER A 85 6.92 8.71 5.69
CA SER A 85 6.85 10.17 5.62
C SER A 85 7.14 10.83 6.98
N LEU A 86 6.60 10.26 8.07
CA LEU A 86 6.88 10.70 9.43
C LEU A 86 8.33 10.40 9.85
N LEU A 87 8.85 9.22 9.50
CA LEU A 87 10.22 8.81 9.83
C LEU A 87 11.29 9.75 9.26
N VAL A 88 11.10 10.20 8.01
CA VAL A 88 12.09 11.01 7.29
C VAL A 88 11.78 12.51 7.29
N ASP A 89 10.68 12.92 7.91
CA ASP A 89 10.15 14.29 7.91
C ASP A 89 10.03 14.90 6.50
N LYS A 90 9.41 14.15 5.58
CA LYS A 90 9.16 14.59 4.19
C LYS A 90 7.70 14.44 3.81
N PRO A 91 7.17 15.29 2.92
CA PRO A 91 5.76 15.27 2.57
C PRO A 91 5.34 13.98 1.85
N LEU A 92 4.20 13.42 2.25
CA LEU A 92 3.54 12.32 1.55
C LEU A 92 2.88 12.82 0.25
N ARG A 93 3.26 12.24 -0.88
CA ARG A 93 2.72 12.52 -2.22
C ARG A 93 1.47 11.68 -2.48
N LEU A 94 0.31 12.21 -2.10
CA LEU A 94 -0.98 11.61 -2.46
C LEU A 94 -1.52 12.21 -3.76
N ARG A 95 -2.02 11.35 -4.65
CA ARG A 95 -2.77 11.79 -5.83
C ARG A 95 -4.09 12.38 -5.38
N LYS A 96 -4.26 13.70 -5.52
CA LYS A 96 -5.54 14.37 -5.26
C LYS A 96 -6.55 13.96 -6.34
N VAL A 97 -7.54 13.17 -5.97
CA VAL A 97 -8.67 12.87 -6.84
C VAL A 97 -9.70 13.99 -6.67
N LYS A 98 -9.93 14.76 -7.74
CA LYS A 98 -11.07 15.68 -7.80
C LYS A 98 -12.24 14.92 -8.39
N LEU A 99 -13.25 14.65 -7.57
CA LEU A 99 -14.50 14.08 -8.04
C LEU A 99 -15.39 15.23 -8.51
N ALA A 100 -15.78 15.20 -9.79
CA ALA A 100 -16.81 16.07 -10.32
C ALA A 100 -18.11 15.27 -10.38
N GLU A 101 -19.16 15.76 -9.74
CA GLU A 101 -20.49 15.18 -9.89
C GLU A 101 -20.94 15.38 -11.34
N ALA A 102 -21.44 14.31 -11.95
CA ALA A 102 -21.91 14.32 -13.33
C ALA A 102 -23.07 13.33 -13.48
N GLY A 103 -23.92 13.59 -14.47
CA GLY A 103 -25.07 12.75 -14.77
C GLY A 103 -26.30 13.10 -13.94
N ARG A 104 -27.23 12.14 -13.86
CA ARG A 104 -28.49 12.27 -13.13
C ARG A 104 -28.32 11.81 -11.66
N PRO A 105 -29.24 12.18 -10.75
CA PRO A 105 -29.19 11.71 -9.36
C PRO A 105 -29.03 10.19 -9.25
N VAL A 106 -28.23 9.73 -8.27
CA VAL A 106 -27.95 8.29 -8.08
C VAL A 106 -29.22 7.48 -7.81
N GLU A 107 -30.24 8.11 -7.24
CA GLU A 107 -31.56 7.54 -6.96
C GLU A 107 -32.34 7.14 -8.24
N ASP A 108 -32.03 7.76 -9.38
CA ASP A 108 -32.55 7.33 -10.69
C ASP A 108 -31.76 6.13 -11.25
N ALA A 109 -30.55 5.86 -10.75
CA ALA A 109 -29.66 4.82 -11.25
C ALA A 109 -29.71 3.54 -10.42
N ALA A 110 -29.86 3.66 -9.09
CA ALA A 110 -29.90 2.53 -8.18
C ALA A 110 -30.73 2.84 -6.93
N THR A 111 -31.40 1.82 -6.41
CA THR A 111 -32.06 1.84 -5.10
C THR A 111 -31.31 0.90 -4.16
N LEU A 112 -31.12 1.31 -2.91
CA LEU A 112 -30.44 0.53 -1.88
C LEU A 112 -31.39 0.22 -0.72
N GLU A 113 -31.53 -1.05 -0.40
CA GLU A 113 -32.31 -1.55 0.74
C GLU A 113 -31.42 -2.51 1.54
N VAL A 114 -31.19 -2.19 2.81
CA VAL A 114 -30.50 -3.09 3.75
C VAL A 114 -31.56 -3.97 4.40
N ARG A 115 -31.68 -5.21 3.91
CA ARG A 115 -32.74 -6.15 4.37
C ARG A 115 -32.45 -6.80 5.71
N GLU A 116 -31.17 -7.02 6.02
CA GLU A 116 -30.73 -7.68 7.25
C GLU A 116 -29.92 -6.69 8.10
N THR A 117 -30.64 -5.83 8.80
CA THR A 117 -30.05 -4.72 9.56
C THR A 117 -29.33 -5.16 10.83
N GLU A 118 -29.56 -6.39 11.32
CA GLU A 118 -28.82 -6.89 12.49
C GLU A 118 -27.40 -7.35 12.11
N ALA A 119 -27.26 -8.09 11.00
CA ALA A 119 -25.94 -8.56 10.54
C ALA A 119 -25.15 -7.49 9.76
N CYS A 120 -25.84 -6.57 9.09
CA CYS A 120 -25.24 -5.47 8.34
C CYS A 120 -26.00 -4.17 8.63
N PRO A 121 -25.68 -3.44 9.70
CA PRO A 121 -26.45 -2.25 10.08
C PRO A 121 -26.29 -1.08 9.12
N ARG A 122 -25.29 -1.12 8.22
CA ARG A 122 -24.99 -0.02 7.30
C ARG A 122 -24.27 -0.52 6.05
N TYR A 123 -24.68 0.03 4.91
CA TYR A 123 -23.94 -0.04 3.65
C TYR A 123 -23.61 1.39 3.18
N ILE A 124 -22.38 1.61 2.70
CA ILE A 124 -21.92 2.89 2.15
C ILE A 124 -21.19 2.64 0.82
N GLY A 125 -21.33 3.57 -0.13
CA GLY A 125 -20.69 3.57 -1.44
C GLY A 125 -20.37 4.97 -1.91
#